data_AF-A0A920BJE5-F1
#
_entry.id   AF-A0A920BJE5-F1
#
_cell.length_a   1.000
_cell.length_b   1.000
_cell.length_c   1.000
_cell.angle_alpha   90.00
_cell.angle_beta   90.00
_cell.angle_gamma   90.00
#
_symmetry.space_group_name_H-M   'P 1'
#
loop_
_entity.id
_entity.type
_entity.pdbx_description
1 polymer ?
#
loop_
_entity_poly.entity_id
_entity_poly.type
_entity_poly.pdbx_seq_one_letter_code
_entity_poly.pdbx_strand_id
1 'polypeptide(L)'
;MGIRYNGPFDGHNIEGLEKALRNASGFEGPTVIHVLTEKGRGYGPAENDPIKRLHDIGAPKPGSYTAAFTEILIKEAENHPELVAITAAMPDSTGLLPFSERFPDRF
;
A
#
# COMPACT_ATOMS: atom_id res chain seq x y z
N MET A 1 -21.52 -6.11 -8.05
CA MET A 1 -21.40 -4.65 -8.32
C MET A 1 -22.21 -4.20 -9.54
N GLY A 2 -22.49 -5.03 -10.56
CA GLY A 2 -23.31 -4.58 -11.71
C GLY A 2 -22.60 -3.55 -12.59
N ILE A 3 -21.27 -3.57 -12.60
CA ILE A 3 -20.39 -2.62 -13.28
C ILE A 3 -19.68 -3.37 -14.42
N ARG A 4 -19.58 -2.75 -15.59
CA ARG A 4 -18.79 -3.28 -16.70
C ARG A 4 -17.30 -3.21 -16.35
N TYR A 5 -16.53 -4.25 -16.67
CA TYR A 5 -15.12 -4.32 -16.33
C TYR A 5 -14.27 -4.62 -17.57
N ASN A 6 -13.26 -3.79 -17.84
CA ASN A 6 -12.31 -4.00 -18.93
C ASN A 6 -10.86 -3.86 -18.43
N GLY A 7 -9.95 -4.69 -18.94
CA GLY A 7 -8.54 -4.74 -18.54
C GLY A 7 -8.14 -6.08 -17.92
N PRO A 8 -6.96 -6.19 -17.29
CA PRO A 8 -5.99 -5.11 -17.07
C PRO A 8 -5.32 -4.61 -18.36
N PHE A 9 -5.09 -3.31 -18.45
CA PHE A 9 -4.24 -2.68 -19.46
C PHE A 9 -2.88 -2.29 -18.86
N ASP A 10 -1.83 -2.30 -19.67
CA ASP A 10 -0.55 -1.70 -19.30
C ASP A 10 -0.72 -0.19 -19.13
N GLY A 11 -0.53 0.30 -17.91
CA GLY A 11 -0.71 1.70 -17.54
C GLY A 11 0.38 2.63 -18.07
N HIS A 12 1.43 2.08 -18.66
CA HIS A 12 2.53 2.84 -19.23
C HIS A 12 2.53 2.85 -20.76
N ASN A 13 1.51 2.23 -21.37
CA ASN A 13 1.24 2.33 -22.79
C ASN A 13 0.14 3.37 -23.05
N ILE A 14 0.56 4.62 -23.31
CA ILE A 14 -0.35 5.76 -23.54
C ILE A 14 -1.33 5.47 -24.68
N GLU A 15 -0.84 4.96 -25.82
CA GLU A 15 -1.69 4.68 -26.98
C GLU A 15 -2.74 3.59 -26.66
N GLY A 16 -2.34 2.55 -25.93
CA GLY A 16 -3.23 1.50 -25.46
C GLY A 16 -4.31 2.03 -24.52
N LEU A 17 -3.94 2.89 -23.57
CA LEU A 17 -4.87 3.52 -22.65
C LEU A 17 -5.84 4.47 -23.35
N GLU A 18 -5.38 5.26 -24.32
CA GLU A 18 -6.27 6.12 -25.11
C GLU A 18 -7.36 5.32 -25.83
N LYS A 19 -6.99 4.19 -26.46
CA LYS A 19 -7.94 3.29 -27.12
C LYS A 19 -8.91 2.68 -26.10
N ALA A 20 -8.41 2.21 -24.97
CA ALA A 20 -9.24 1.63 -23.90
C ALA A 20 -10.27 2.64 -23.37
N LEU A 21 -9.85 3.87 -23.09
CA LEU A 21 -10.72 4.95 -22.60
C LEU A 21 -11.75 5.39 -23.64
N ARG A 22 -11.35 5.54 -24.91
CA ARG A 22 -12.28 5.87 -26.01
C ARG A 22 -13.36 4.80 -26.14
N ASN A 23 -12.98 3.52 -26.16
CA ASN A 23 -13.93 2.41 -26.22
C ASN A 23 -14.86 2.38 -25.00
N ALA A 24 -14.32 2.61 -23.80
CA ALA A 24 -15.09 2.64 -22.57
C ALA A 24 -16.19 3.70 -22.56
N SER A 25 -15.90 4.88 -23.15
CA SER A 25 -16.84 6.00 -23.23
C SER A 25 -18.07 5.72 -24.10
N GLY A 26 -18.02 4.69 -24.95
CA GLY A 26 -19.14 4.27 -25.78
C GLY A 26 -20.14 3.34 -25.08
N PHE A 27 -19.86 2.88 -23.86
CA PHE A 27 -20.76 2.01 -23.13
C PHE A 27 -21.72 2.79 -22.24
N GLU A 28 -22.97 2.36 -22.21
CA GLU A 28 -23.93 2.84 -21.20
C GLU A 28 -23.67 2.21 -19.83
N GLY A 29 -23.88 3.00 -18.78
CA GLY A 29 -23.73 2.58 -17.40
C GLY A 29 -22.30 2.63 -16.86
N PRO A 30 -22.10 2.29 -15.57
CA PRO A 30 -20.80 2.39 -14.93
C PRO A 30 -19.81 1.38 -15.52
N THR A 31 -18.62 1.85 -15.84
CA THR A 31 -17.52 1.03 -16.37
C THR A 31 -16.24 1.25 -15.56
N VAL A 32 -15.58 0.16 -15.17
CA VAL A 32 -14.25 0.13 -14.56
C VAL A 32 -13.23 -0.27 -15.60
N ILE A 33 -12.17 0.52 -15.71
CA ILE A 33 -10.97 0.20 -16.49
C ILE A 33 -9.86 -0.17 -15.50
N HIS A 34 -9.47 -1.44 -15.50
CA HIS A 34 -8.36 -1.91 -14.69
C HIS A 34 -7.05 -1.58 -15.41
N VAL A 35 -6.20 -0.81 -14.76
CA VAL A 35 -4.90 -0.39 -15.29
C VAL A 35 -3.80 -0.82 -14.32
N LEU A 36 -2.78 -1.51 -14.85
CA LEU A 36 -1.60 -1.90 -14.09
C LEU A 36 -0.54 -0.81 -14.21
N THR A 37 -0.16 -0.23 -13.08
CA THR A 37 0.90 0.79 -13.01
C THR A 37 2.02 0.35 -12.08
N GLU A 38 3.15 1.07 -12.16
CA GLU A 38 4.30 0.87 -11.29
C GLU A 38 4.48 2.12 -10.45
N LYS A 39 4.32 1.98 -9.13
CA LYS A 39 4.43 3.11 -8.20
C LYS A 39 5.86 3.67 -8.23
N GLY A 40 5.96 4.98 -8.46
CA GLY A 40 7.24 5.68 -8.55
C GLY A 40 7.92 5.65 -9.92
N ARG A 41 7.37 4.96 -10.93
CA ARG A 41 8.00 4.84 -12.25
C ARG A 41 8.29 6.22 -12.86
N GLY A 42 9.51 6.38 -13.35
CA GLY A 42 10.03 7.63 -13.91
C GLY A 42 10.60 8.59 -12.88
N TYR A 43 10.61 8.25 -11.59
CA TYR A 43 11.20 9.06 -10.52
C TYR A 43 12.16 8.25 -9.66
N GLY A 44 13.46 8.39 -9.93
CA GLY A 44 14.53 7.59 -9.31
C GLY A 44 14.47 7.46 -7.78
N PRO A 45 14.24 8.53 -7.00
CA PRO A 45 14.10 8.42 -5.54
C PRO A 45 12.95 7.50 -5.10
N ALA A 46 11.83 7.48 -5.83
CA ALA A 46 10.72 6.57 -5.52
C ALA A 46 10.99 5.14 -6.02
N GLU A 47 11.64 4.95 -7.16
CA GLU A 47 12.01 3.61 -7.64
C GLU A 47 13.02 2.93 -6.71
N ASN A 48 13.91 3.71 -6.10
CA ASN A 48 14.93 3.23 -5.16
C ASN A 48 14.43 3.00 -3.73
N ASP A 49 13.17 3.33 -3.43
CA ASP A 49 12.54 3.05 -2.14
C ASP A 49 11.67 1.78 -2.24
N PRO A 50 12.19 0.60 -1.86
CA PRO A 50 11.52 -0.67 -2.10
C PRO A 50 10.23 -0.85 -1.30
N ILE A 51 10.07 -0.11 -0.19
CA ILE A 51 8.95 -0.29 0.74
C ILE A 51 7.85 0.71 0.40
N LYS A 52 8.14 2.01 0.41
CA LYS A 52 7.07 3.02 0.27
C LYS A 52 6.90 3.50 -1.16
N ARG A 53 7.93 3.37 -2.01
CA ARG A 53 8.02 4.07 -3.29
C ARG A 53 7.71 5.57 -3.10
N LEU A 54 8.27 6.15 -2.04
CA LEU A 54 8.05 7.54 -1.63
C LEU A 54 6.58 7.90 -1.35
N HIS A 55 5.82 7.00 -0.72
CA HIS A 55 4.43 7.28 -0.32
C HIS A 55 4.32 8.43 0.69
N ASP A 56 5.31 8.56 1.56
CA ASP A 56 5.38 9.53 2.64
C ASP A 56 6.83 9.97 2.92
N ILE A 57 7.03 10.78 3.95
CA ILE A 57 8.31 11.36 4.35
C ILE A 57 9.21 10.45 5.21
N GLY A 58 8.90 9.16 5.36
CA GLY A 58 9.75 8.16 6.00
C GLY A 58 9.20 7.54 7.30
N ALA A 59 10.05 6.77 7.98
CA ALA A 59 9.74 6.01 9.19
C ALA A 59 9.40 6.91 10.41
N PRO A 60 8.78 6.36 11.47
CA PRO A 60 8.60 7.07 12.73
C PRO A 60 9.89 7.73 13.22
N LYS A 61 9.82 9.02 13.54
CA LYS A 61 10.99 9.75 14.05
C LYS A 61 11.34 9.27 15.46
N PRO A 62 12.63 9.18 15.83
CA PRO A 62 13.03 8.98 17.22
C PRO A 62 12.34 9.98 18.15
N GLY A 63 11.83 9.50 19.29
CA GLY A 63 11.07 10.33 20.24
C GLY A 63 9.64 10.67 19.82
N SER A 64 9.14 10.13 18.71
CA SER A 64 7.71 10.23 18.36
C SER A 64 6.85 9.30 19.22
N TYR A 65 5.56 9.63 19.34
CA TYR A 65 4.57 8.75 19.97
C TYR A 65 4.52 7.37 19.29
N THR A 66 4.66 7.31 17.97
CA THR A 66 4.70 6.04 17.24
C THR A 66 5.91 5.19 17.67
N ALA A 67 7.09 5.79 17.83
CA ALA A 67 8.27 5.06 18.29
C ALA A 67 8.08 4.51 19.71
N ALA A 68 7.55 5.33 20.62
CA ALA A 68 7.24 4.89 21.99
C ALA A 68 6.17 3.79 22.03
N PHE A 69 5.14 3.90 21.19
CA PHE A 69 4.11 2.87 21.02
C PHE A 69 4.70 1.55 20.52
N THR A 70 5.54 1.59 19.48
CA THR A 70 6.22 0.41 18.95
C THR A 70 7.05 -0.30 20.02
N GLU A 71 7.86 0.43 20.77
CA GLU A 71 8.74 -0.14 21.80
C GLU A 71 7.93 -0.90 22.87
N ILE A 72 6.90 -0.26 23.42
CA ILE A 72 6.06 -0.87 24.45
C ILE A 72 5.24 -2.03 23.88
N LEU A 73 4.65 -1.89 22.68
CA LEU A 73 3.88 -2.95 22.06
C LEU A 73 4.70 -4.23 21.90
N ILE A 74 5.94 -4.12 21.41
CA ILE A 74 6.84 -5.26 21.23
C ILE A 74 7.17 -5.92 22.57
N LYS A 75 7.48 -5.12 23.59
CA LYS A 75 7.80 -5.61 24.93
C LYS A 75 6.62 -6.37 25.57
N GLU A 76 5.42 -5.83 25.45
CA GLU A 76 4.21 -6.49 25.97
C GLU A 76 3.92 -7.79 25.20
N ALA A 77 4.09 -7.78 23.88
CA ALA A 77 3.85 -8.94 23.03
C ALA A 77 4.78 -10.13 23.34
N GLU A 78 5.98 -9.91 23.89
CA GLU A 78 6.87 -10.99 24.34
C GLU A 78 6.28 -11.81 25.50
N ASN A 79 5.45 -11.19 26.35
CA ASN A 79 4.90 -11.81 27.56
C ASN A 79 3.42 -12.19 27.43
N HIS A 80 2.73 -11.65 26.42
CA HIS A 80 1.31 -11.84 26.16
C HIS A 80 1.10 -12.55 24.81
N PRO A 81 1.12 -13.89 24.75
CA PRO A 81 0.97 -14.63 23.49
C PRO A 81 -0.40 -14.42 22.83
N GLU A 82 -1.43 -14.00 23.58
CA GLU A 82 -2.76 -13.65 23.09
C GLU A 82 -2.84 -12.28 22.41
N LEU A 83 -1.81 -11.44 22.55
CA LEU A 83 -1.79 -10.09 21.98
C LEU A 83 -1.60 -10.16 20.45
N VAL A 84 -2.51 -9.50 19.72
CA VAL A 84 -2.54 -9.39 18.26
C VAL A 84 -2.52 -7.92 17.86
N ALA A 85 -1.78 -7.56 16.81
CA ALA A 85 -1.76 -6.21 16.26
C ALA A 85 -2.51 -6.17 14.92
N ILE A 86 -3.43 -5.22 14.75
CA ILE A 86 -4.23 -5.05 13.53
C ILE A 86 -4.05 -3.63 13.01
N THR A 87 -3.95 -3.47 11.69
CA THR A 87 -3.84 -2.15 11.06
C THR A 87 -4.64 -2.06 9.76
N ALA A 88 -5.17 -0.87 9.47
CA ALA A 88 -5.90 -0.58 8.25
C ALA A 88 -4.91 -0.21 7.13
N ALA A 89 -4.10 -1.18 6.68
CA ALA A 89 -3.10 -1.03 5.62
C ALA A 89 -1.96 -0.02 5.91
N MET A 90 -1.70 0.30 7.19
CA MET A 90 -0.74 1.33 7.59
C MET A 90 0.43 0.82 8.46
N PRO A 91 0.97 -0.41 8.26
CA PRO A 91 1.91 -1.03 9.20
C PRO A 91 3.18 -0.21 9.46
N ASP A 92 3.69 0.50 8.46
CA ASP A 92 4.89 1.32 8.57
C ASP A 92 4.65 2.56 9.44
N SER A 93 3.70 3.41 9.01
CA SER A 93 3.41 4.68 9.67
C SER A 93 2.87 4.53 11.09
N THR A 94 2.22 3.41 11.41
CA THR A 94 1.77 3.09 12.77
C THR A 94 2.82 2.35 13.59
N GLY A 95 4.03 2.14 13.06
CA GLY A 95 5.14 1.54 13.78
C GLY A 95 4.95 0.04 14.08
N LEU A 96 4.18 -0.66 13.26
CA LEU A 96 3.87 -2.08 13.45
C LEU A 96 4.72 -3.01 12.58
N LEU A 97 5.55 -2.50 11.65
CA LEU A 97 6.46 -3.34 10.88
C LEU A 97 7.34 -4.23 11.78
N PRO A 98 7.98 -3.74 12.86
CA PRO A 98 8.76 -4.60 13.75
C PRO A 98 7.91 -5.68 14.43
N PHE A 99 6.62 -5.42 14.67
CA PHE A 99 5.72 -6.42 15.25
C PHE A 99 5.45 -7.52 14.23
N SER A 100 5.13 -7.14 12.99
CA SER A 100 4.86 -8.09 11.90
C SER A 100 6.05 -9.00 11.60
N GLU A 101 7.27 -8.48 11.69
CA GLU A 101 8.51 -9.24 11.48
C GLU A 101 8.79 -10.22 12.63
N ARG A 102 8.52 -9.82 13.88
CA ARG A 102 8.88 -10.59 15.08
C ARG A 102 7.80 -11.58 15.49
N PHE A 103 6.54 -11.28 15.20
CA PHE A 103 5.36 -12.06 15.57
C PHE A 103 4.38 -12.24 14.38
N PRO A 104 4.81 -12.89 13.29
CA PRO A 104 4.04 -12.96 12.04
C PRO A 104 2.69 -13.66 12.18
N ASP A 105 2.57 -14.63 13.10
CA ASP A 105 1.30 -15.34 13.34
C ASP A 105 0.27 -14.53 14.13
N ARG A 106 0.65 -13.33 14.60
CA ARG A 106 -0.17 -12.45 15.46
C ARG A 106 -0.37 -11.05 14.86
N PHE A 107 -0.08 -10.90 13.57
CA PHE A 107 -0.16 -9.65 12.83
C PHE A 107 -1.17 -9.75 11.68
#